data_AF-A0A2D4EQA1-F1
#
_entry.id   AF-A0A2D4EQA1-F1
#
_cell.length_a   1.000
_cell.length_b   1.000
_cell.length_c   1.000
_cell.angle_alpha   90.00
_cell.angle_beta   90.00
_cell.angle_gamma   90.00
#
_symmetry.space_group_name_H-M   'P 1'
#
loop_
_entity.id
_entity.type
_entity.pdbx_description
1 polymer ?
#
loop_
_entity_poly.entity_id
_entity_poly.type
_entity_poly.pdbx_seq_one_letter_code
_entity_poly.pdbx_strand_id
1 'polypeptide(L)'
;MYFSCILIRIQLPYNGPGFEIENFFNYIKVDSKIGLTLKWNKEDSLMLELDKKYANSTCGLCGDFNGISKYKEFYFENTPITNFQFGNQWKVNDPIEDCQDPIPLPQKSCTDEYDICRKILTGSAFIECNDIVSVNSYIDACVHDMCLCDEIEKSSCLCDTFTEYSRQCAHAGGQLQNWRSPELCPMTCSSGMQYQECGSPCANTCTNSERSHVCEDHCVDGCFCPPGTVLDDINGNACIPFEQCSCMYNGESYAPGMTYSAPCRSCICSGGEWNCIDLPCRGICSIQ
;
A
#
# COMPACT_ATOMS: atom_id res chain seq x y z
N MET A 1 10.67 1.02 34.13
CA MET A 1 11.22 0.04 33.16
C MET A 1 11.70 0.85 31.98
N TYR A 2 13.01 0.97 31.78
CA TYR A 2 13.55 1.61 30.58
C TYR A 2 13.41 0.59 29.44
N PHE A 3 12.51 0.85 28.49
CA PHE A 3 12.54 0.14 27.22
C PHE A 3 13.76 0.66 26.46
N SER A 4 14.85 -0.09 26.52
CA SER A 4 15.96 0.15 25.60
C SER A 4 15.49 -0.28 24.21
N CYS A 5 15.12 0.70 23.38
CA CYS A 5 14.94 0.46 21.95
C CYS A 5 16.31 0.18 21.34
N ILE A 6 16.68 -1.09 21.28
CA ILE A 6 17.80 -1.54 20.45
C ILE A 6 17.33 -1.35 19.00
N LEU A 7 17.96 -0.43 18.28
CA LEU A 7 17.79 -0.28 16.85
C LEU A 7 18.37 -1.53 16.16
N ILE A 8 17.50 -2.49 15.87
CA ILE A 8 17.83 -3.66 15.07
C ILE A 8 17.56 -3.29 13.61
N ARG A 9 18.61 -3.22 12.80
CA ARG A 9 18.44 -3.16 11.33
C ARG A 9 18.09 -4.56 10.83
N ILE A 10 16.88 -4.71 10.32
CA ILE A 10 16.42 -5.92 9.65
C ILE A 10 16.49 -5.74 8.13
N GLN A 11 16.86 -6.81 7.43
CA GLN A 11 16.76 -6.88 5.97
C GLN A 11 15.40 -7.48 5.61
N LEU A 12 14.69 -6.84 4.68
CA LEU A 12 13.37 -7.28 4.22
C LEU A 12 13.49 -8.17 2.97
N PRO A 13 12.61 -9.19 2.81
CA PRO A 13 11.57 -9.60 3.76
C PRO A 13 12.18 -10.27 5.01
N TYR A 14 11.57 -10.01 6.16
CA TYR A 14 11.95 -10.58 7.45
C TYR A 14 10.87 -11.53 7.94
N ASN A 15 11.25 -12.79 8.16
CA ASN A 15 10.37 -13.83 8.68
C ASN A 15 10.71 -14.14 10.13
N GLY A 16 9.90 -13.61 11.05
CA GLY A 16 10.04 -13.76 12.49
C GLY A 16 9.13 -14.83 13.09
N PRO A 17 9.35 -15.20 14.37
CA PRO A 17 8.43 -16.06 15.08
C PRO A 17 7.08 -15.35 15.32
N GLY A 18 6.11 -15.63 14.45
CA GLY A 18 4.73 -15.17 14.59
C GLY A 18 4.37 -13.91 13.80
N PHE A 19 5.32 -13.32 13.06
CA PHE A 19 5.07 -12.18 12.18
C PHE A 19 6.03 -12.17 11.00
N GLU A 20 5.59 -11.53 9.92
CA GLU A 20 6.36 -11.28 8.71
C GLU A 20 6.39 -9.77 8.44
N ILE A 21 7.53 -9.27 7.97
CA ILE A 21 7.70 -7.89 7.54
C ILE A 21 8.24 -7.90 6.12
N GLU A 22 7.57 -7.21 5.22
CA GLU A 22 8.00 -7.14 3.83
C GLU A 22 7.85 -5.74 3.25
N ASN A 23 8.62 -5.49 2.18
CA ASN A 23 8.29 -4.40 1.27
C ASN A 23 7.15 -4.88 0.39
N PHE A 24 5.96 -4.34 0.64
CA PHE A 24 4.75 -4.68 -0.07
C PHE A 24 4.38 -3.52 -0.99
N PHE A 25 4.84 -3.58 -2.23
CA PHE A 25 4.73 -2.47 -3.17
C PHE A 25 5.30 -1.16 -2.57
N ASN A 26 4.49 -0.11 -2.41
CA ASN A 26 4.88 1.16 -1.78
C ASN A 26 4.81 1.14 -0.23
N TYR A 27 4.34 0.05 0.36
CA TYR A 27 4.15 -0.07 1.81
C TYR A 27 5.25 -0.90 2.48
N ILE A 28 5.47 -0.63 3.76
CA ILE A 28 5.94 -1.66 4.69
C ILE A 28 4.70 -2.36 5.24
N LYS A 29 4.60 -3.68 5.01
CA LYS A 29 3.54 -4.52 5.55
C LYS A 29 4.09 -5.34 6.69
N VAL A 30 3.36 -5.37 7.81
CA VAL A 30 3.62 -6.26 8.95
C VAL A 30 2.40 -7.13 9.13
N ASP A 31 2.52 -8.42 8.81
CA ASP A 31 1.47 -9.41 9.01
C ASP A 31 1.80 -10.27 10.23
N SER A 32 0.86 -10.35 11.16
CA SER A 32 1.02 -11.14 12.39
C SER A 32 0.03 -12.30 12.45
N LYS A 33 0.50 -13.46 12.91
CA LYS A 33 -0.34 -14.66 13.12
C LYS A 33 -1.43 -14.45 14.17
N ILE A 34 -1.36 -13.36 14.95
CA ILE A 34 -2.42 -12.99 15.88
C ILE A 34 -3.57 -12.24 15.19
N GLY A 35 -3.57 -12.08 13.87
CA GLY A 35 -4.66 -11.40 13.15
C GLY A 35 -4.59 -9.89 13.26
N LEU A 36 -3.37 -9.36 13.08
CA LEU A 36 -3.07 -7.94 12.99
C LEU A 36 -2.25 -7.73 11.72
N THR A 37 -2.69 -6.79 10.91
CA THR A 37 -1.96 -6.34 9.71
C THR A 37 -1.74 -4.84 9.80
N LEU A 38 -0.48 -4.41 9.72
CA LEU A 38 -0.09 -3.00 9.66
C LEU A 38 0.45 -2.69 8.27
N LYS A 39 -0.02 -1.60 7.66
CA LYS A 39 0.50 -1.09 6.39
C LYS A 39 0.89 0.38 6.56
N TRP A 40 2.13 0.72 6.22
CA TRP A 40 2.64 2.10 6.27
C TRP A 40 3.24 2.49 4.93
N ASN A 41 2.78 3.61 4.34
CA ASN A 41 3.28 4.11 3.04
C ASN A 41 4.67 4.76 3.12
N LYS A 42 5.36 4.69 4.27
CA LYS A 42 6.66 5.35 4.55
C LYS A 42 6.59 6.87 4.65
N GLU A 43 5.40 7.42 4.60
CA GLU A 43 5.11 8.85 4.70
C GLU A 43 4.09 9.04 5.84
N ASP A 44 2.86 9.40 5.51
CA ASP A 44 1.82 9.90 6.39
C ASP A 44 0.66 8.93 6.67
N SER A 45 0.47 7.89 5.85
CA SER A 45 -0.66 6.98 5.93
C SER A 45 -0.27 5.67 6.63
N LEU A 46 -0.92 5.43 7.78
CA LEU A 46 -0.77 4.22 8.59
C LEU A 46 -2.14 3.54 8.73
N MET A 47 -2.24 2.32 8.23
CA MET A 47 -3.45 1.50 8.30
C MET A 47 -3.24 0.29 9.20
N LEU A 48 -4.19 0.06 10.10
CA LEU A 48 -4.22 -1.08 11.01
C LEU A 48 -5.51 -1.87 10.77
N GLU A 49 -5.36 -3.13 10.37
CA GLU A 49 -6.45 -4.09 10.27
C GLU A 49 -6.37 -5.08 11.44
N LEU A 50 -7.52 -5.34 12.07
CA LEU A 50 -7.64 -6.23 13.21
C LEU A 50 -8.74 -7.27 12.99
N ASP A 51 -8.46 -8.51 13.38
CA ASP A 51 -9.48 -9.56 13.47
C ASP A 51 -10.65 -9.14 14.38
N LYS A 52 -11.87 -9.54 14.01
CA LYS A 52 -13.09 -9.31 14.80
C LYS A 52 -13.02 -9.82 16.25
N LYS A 53 -12.10 -10.72 16.56
CA LYS A 53 -11.87 -11.22 17.93
C LYS A 53 -11.38 -10.14 18.90
N TYR A 54 -10.86 -9.02 18.40
CA TYR A 54 -10.45 -7.88 19.21
C TYR A 54 -11.59 -6.90 19.53
N ALA A 55 -12.82 -7.17 19.08
CA ALA A 55 -13.96 -6.31 19.36
C ALA A 55 -14.16 -6.09 20.87
N ASN A 56 -14.44 -4.85 21.27
CA ASN A 56 -14.57 -4.41 22.67
C ASN A 56 -13.31 -4.62 23.54
N SER A 57 -12.17 -4.94 22.92
CA SER A 57 -10.91 -5.24 23.62
C SER A 57 -9.78 -4.28 23.24
N THR A 58 -10.02 -3.37 22.29
CA THR A 58 -9.04 -2.36 21.92
C THR A 58 -9.15 -1.14 22.81
N CYS A 59 -8.05 -0.40 22.88
CA CYS A 59 -7.99 0.89 23.52
C CYS A 59 -6.90 1.70 22.79
N GLY A 60 -7.11 2.99 22.58
CA GLY A 60 -6.20 3.83 21.81
C GLY A 60 -6.94 4.93 21.06
N LEU A 61 -6.20 5.67 20.24
CA LEU A 61 -6.74 6.69 19.34
C LEU A 61 -7.75 6.12 18.33
N CYS A 62 -7.65 4.84 17.99
CA CYS A 62 -8.60 4.14 17.12
C CYS A 62 -9.87 3.64 17.83
N GLY A 63 -10.03 3.92 19.13
CA GLY A 63 -11.20 3.54 19.92
C GLY A 63 -11.21 2.08 20.39
N ASP A 64 -12.40 1.60 20.75
CA ASP A 64 -12.64 0.32 21.44
C ASP A 64 -13.14 -0.82 20.54
N PHE A 65 -13.31 -0.55 19.23
CA PHE A 65 -13.73 -1.52 18.21
C PHE A 65 -15.04 -2.25 18.58
N ASN A 66 -16.00 -1.54 19.18
CA ASN A 66 -17.30 -2.09 19.60
C ASN A 66 -18.37 -2.13 18.49
N GLY A 67 -18.08 -1.57 17.30
CA GLY A 67 -18.99 -1.50 16.16
C GLY A 67 -20.04 -0.38 16.22
N ILE A 68 -19.95 0.53 17.18
CA ILE A 68 -20.86 1.67 17.36
C ILE A 68 -20.16 2.94 16.89
N SER A 69 -20.70 3.60 15.87
CA SER A 69 -20.09 4.78 15.24
C SER A 69 -19.97 6.00 16.18
N LYS A 70 -18.78 6.64 16.19
CA LYS A 70 -18.33 8.02 16.57
C LYS A 70 -18.91 8.70 17.83
N TYR A 71 -20.18 8.49 18.15
CA TYR A 71 -20.88 9.17 19.24
C TYR A 71 -20.68 8.51 20.59
N LYS A 72 -19.88 7.43 20.73
CA LYS A 72 -19.64 6.81 22.05
C LYS A 72 -18.19 6.93 22.52
N GLU A 73 -17.27 7.24 21.62
CA GLU A 73 -15.83 7.27 21.87
C GLU A 73 -15.41 8.59 22.54
N PHE A 74 -16.07 9.70 22.21
CA PHE A 74 -15.78 11.03 22.76
C PHE A 74 -16.49 11.31 24.09
N TYR A 75 -16.40 10.38 25.04
CA TYR A 75 -16.93 10.54 26.40
C TYR A 75 -15.90 10.14 27.44
N PHE A 76 -15.72 10.98 28.46
CA PHE A 76 -14.95 10.67 29.65
C PHE A 76 -15.84 10.83 30.87
N GLU A 77 -16.02 9.76 31.67
CA GLU A 77 -16.91 9.74 32.84
C GLU A 77 -18.32 10.29 32.54
N ASN A 78 -18.93 9.84 31.44
CA ASN A 78 -20.23 10.30 30.90
C ASN A 78 -20.30 11.79 30.50
N THR A 79 -19.16 12.48 30.40
CA THR A 79 -19.07 13.86 29.91
C THR A 79 -18.53 13.87 28.49
N PRO A 80 -19.18 14.58 27.54
CA PRO A 80 -18.65 14.70 26.18
C PRO A 80 -17.33 15.47 26.21
N ILE A 81 -16.34 14.95 25.50
CA ILE A 81 -15.01 15.57 25.37
C ILE A 81 -14.74 15.97 23.92
N THR A 82 -13.82 16.89 23.71
CA THR A 82 -13.40 17.31 22.36
C THR A 82 -12.40 16.32 21.76
N ASN A 83 -12.23 16.37 20.43
CA ASN A 83 -11.25 15.57 19.71
C ASN A 83 -9.81 15.80 20.25
N PHE A 84 -9.49 17.04 20.63
CA PHE A 84 -8.22 17.41 21.25
C PHE A 84 -8.04 16.76 22.62
N GLN A 85 -9.08 16.82 23.47
CA GLN A 85 -9.03 16.19 24.79
C GLN A 85 -8.88 14.67 24.69
N PHE A 86 -9.62 14.03 23.77
CA PHE A 86 -9.49 12.60 23.50
C PHE A 86 -8.07 12.25 23.00
N GLY A 87 -7.51 13.04 22.08
CA GLY A 87 -6.15 12.84 21.59
C GLY A 87 -5.10 12.88 22.70
N ASN A 88 -5.18 13.89 23.57
CA ASN A 88 -4.21 14.09 24.65
C ASN A 88 -4.27 12.99 25.73
N GLN A 89 -5.41 12.29 25.87
CA GLN A 89 -5.52 11.15 26.80
C GLN A 89 -4.65 9.96 26.40
N TRP A 90 -4.29 9.83 25.12
CA TRP A 90 -3.47 8.74 24.59
C TRP A 90 -1.99 9.09 24.47
N LYS A 91 -1.58 10.24 25.01
CA LYS A 91 -0.17 10.66 25.05
C LYS A 91 0.67 9.68 25.86
N VAL A 92 1.78 9.24 25.27
CA VAL A 92 2.78 8.41 25.96
C VAL A 92 3.85 9.34 26.54
N ASN A 93 4.01 9.33 27.86
CA ASN A 93 4.99 10.18 28.54
C ASN A 93 6.40 9.59 28.40
N ASP A 94 7.34 10.42 27.97
CA ASP A 94 8.77 10.10 27.99
C ASP A 94 9.39 10.51 29.35
N PRO A 95 10.29 9.71 29.96
CA PRO A 95 10.89 10.07 31.24
C PRO A 95 11.88 11.24 31.18
N ILE A 96 12.34 11.59 29.97
CA ILE A 96 13.42 12.53 29.70
C ILE A 96 12.87 13.81 29.07
N GLU A 97 11.91 13.68 28.15
CA GLU A 97 11.32 14.79 27.42
C GLU A 97 9.85 15.04 27.80
N ASP A 98 9.53 16.28 28.16
CA ASP A 98 8.16 16.73 28.37
C ASP A 98 7.65 17.51 27.15
N CYS A 99 6.90 16.83 26.28
CA CYS A 99 6.26 17.44 25.12
C CYS A 99 4.94 18.08 25.54
N GLN A 100 4.76 19.39 25.34
CA GLN A 100 3.52 20.06 25.75
C GLN A 100 2.34 19.68 24.85
N ASP A 101 1.14 19.69 25.43
CA ASP A 101 -0.09 19.43 24.69
C ASP A 101 -0.32 20.51 23.61
N PRO A 102 -0.81 20.13 22.41
CA PRO A 102 -1.07 21.09 21.34
C PRO A 102 -2.18 22.06 21.73
N ILE A 103 -1.96 23.35 21.46
CA ILE A 103 -2.97 24.39 21.65
C ILE A 103 -3.90 24.36 20.43
N PRO A 104 -5.22 24.25 20.61
CA PRO A 104 -6.16 24.29 19.49
C PRO A 104 -5.99 25.60 18.70
N LEU A 105 -5.80 25.47 17.38
CA LEU A 105 -5.75 26.63 16.50
C LEU A 105 -7.12 27.32 16.46
N PRO A 106 -7.17 28.66 16.30
CA PRO A 106 -8.41 29.37 16.09
C PRO A 106 -9.14 28.82 14.87
N GLN A 107 -10.45 28.55 14.99
CA GLN A 107 -11.28 28.18 13.83
C GLN A 107 -11.25 29.32 12.81
N LYS A 108 -10.63 29.07 11.66
CA LYS A 108 -10.82 29.89 10.46
C LYS A 108 -12.16 29.52 9.81
N SER A 109 -12.82 30.49 9.19
CA SER A 109 -14.02 30.23 8.38
C SER A 109 -13.58 29.77 6.99
N CYS A 110 -13.81 28.50 6.68
CA CYS A 110 -13.35 27.81 5.47
C CYS A 110 -14.53 27.47 4.55
N THR A 111 -15.42 28.44 4.33
CA THR A 111 -16.69 28.20 3.64
C THR A 111 -16.52 28.01 2.14
N ASP A 112 -15.50 28.62 1.55
CA ASP A 112 -15.24 28.58 0.10
C ASP A 112 -14.67 27.21 -0.36
N GLU A 113 -14.00 26.49 0.54
CA GLU A 113 -13.40 25.17 0.27
C GLU A 113 -14.44 24.04 0.22
N TYR A 114 -15.57 24.19 0.91
CA TYR A 114 -16.60 23.15 1.03
C TYR A 114 -17.13 22.68 -0.33
N ASP A 115 -17.44 23.62 -1.22
CA ASP A 115 -17.99 23.30 -2.53
C ASP A 115 -16.98 22.54 -3.40
N ILE A 116 -15.69 22.82 -3.28
CA ILE A 116 -14.62 22.13 -4.01
C ILE A 116 -14.54 20.67 -3.54
N CYS A 117 -14.36 20.47 -2.22
CA CYS A 117 -14.26 19.15 -1.61
C CYS A 117 -15.49 18.30 -1.93
N ARG A 118 -16.69 18.86 -1.72
CA ARG A 118 -17.95 18.18 -1.97
C ARG A 118 -18.09 17.80 -3.45
N LYS A 119 -17.83 18.73 -4.37
CA LYS A 119 -18.01 18.48 -5.82
C LYS A 119 -17.11 17.36 -6.33
N ILE A 120 -15.88 17.28 -5.85
CA ILE A 120 -14.94 16.25 -6.29
C ILE A 120 -15.30 14.89 -5.68
N LEU A 121 -15.47 14.81 -4.35
CA LEU A 121 -15.75 13.56 -3.65
C LEU A 121 -17.15 12.97 -3.97
N THR A 122 -18.09 13.80 -4.44
CA THR A 122 -19.41 13.34 -4.94
C THR A 122 -19.46 13.25 -6.46
N GLY A 123 -18.32 13.40 -7.13
CA GLY A 123 -18.19 13.30 -8.58
C GLY A 123 -18.34 11.86 -9.10
N SER A 124 -18.38 11.73 -10.42
CA SER A 124 -18.58 10.43 -11.09
C SER A 124 -17.51 9.39 -10.76
N ALA A 125 -16.26 9.83 -10.49
CA ALA A 125 -15.18 8.90 -10.17
C ALA A 125 -15.33 8.19 -8.81
N PHE A 126 -16.15 8.76 -7.91
CA PHE A 126 -16.38 8.27 -6.56
C PHE A 126 -17.82 7.81 -6.32
N ILE A 127 -18.68 7.82 -7.34
CA ILE A 127 -20.12 7.58 -7.15
C ILE A 127 -20.41 6.21 -6.53
N GLU A 128 -19.71 5.16 -6.96
CA GLU A 128 -19.84 3.81 -6.39
C GLU A 128 -19.23 3.70 -4.99
N CYS A 129 -18.19 4.49 -4.70
CA CYS A 129 -17.58 4.56 -3.37
C CYS A 129 -18.53 5.14 -2.32
N ASN A 130 -19.34 6.12 -2.71
CA ASN A 130 -20.26 6.81 -1.82
C ASN A 130 -21.34 5.87 -1.24
N ASP A 131 -21.61 4.73 -1.89
CA ASP A 131 -22.57 3.73 -1.43
C ASP A 131 -22.02 2.81 -0.34
N ILE A 132 -20.69 2.67 -0.26
CA ILE A 132 -20.00 1.73 0.65
C ILE A 132 -19.13 2.40 1.71
N VAL A 133 -18.64 3.62 1.44
CA VAL A 133 -17.84 4.42 2.37
C VAL A 133 -18.46 5.81 2.52
N SER A 134 -18.79 6.17 3.75
CA SER A 134 -19.40 7.46 4.08
C SER A 134 -18.48 8.64 3.76
N VAL A 135 -18.82 9.41 2.73
CA VAL A 135 -18.03 10.53 2.22
C VAL A 135 -17.98 11.76 3.12
N ASN A 136 -19.00 11.98 3.97
CA ASN A 136 -19.13 13.23 4.73
C ASN A 136 -17.91 13.51 5.63
N SER A 137 -17.34 12.49 6.28
CA SER A 137 -16.15 12.67 7.11
C SER A 137 -14.90 13.04 6.31
N TYR A 138 -14.83 12.64 5.03
CA TYR A 138 -13.72 12.99 4.13
C TYR A 138 -13.92 14.38 3.51
N ILE A 139 -15.18 14.81 3.29
CA ILE A 139 -15.47 16.21 2.93
C ILE A 139 -15.04 17.14 4.07
N ASP A 140 -15.41 16.81 5.31
CA ASP A 140 -15.04 17.60 6.49
C ASP A 140 -13.50 17.66 6.68
N ALA A 141 -12.81 16.54 6.47
CA ALA A 141 -11.35 16.47 6.49
C ALA A 141 -10.71 17.33 5.38
N CYS A 142 -11.19 17.21 4.14
CA CYS A 142 -10.70 17.99 3.00
C CYS A 142 -10.82 19.49 3.25
N VAL A 143 -11.97 19.95 3.78
CA VAL A 143 -12.18 21.37 4.11
C VAL A 143 -11.22 21.83 5.20
N HIS A 144 -10.96 20.97 6.18
CA HIS A 144 -10.03 21.27 7.25
C HIS A 144 -8.58 21.40 6.73
N ASP A 145 -8.13 20.43 5.93
CA ASP A 145 -6.79 20.40 5.35
C ASP A 145 -6.56 21.60 4.43
N MET A 146 -7.49 21.88 3.52
CA MET A 146 -7.39 23.03 2.61
C MET A 146 -7.34 24.38 3.35
N CYS A 147 -7.95 24.47 4.53
CA CYS A 147 -8.01 25.70 5.30
C CYS A 147 -6.75 25.98 6.13
N LEU A 148 -6.05 24.92 6.52
CA LEU A 148 -4.79 25.00 7.26
C LEU A 148 -3.58 25.05 6.34
N CYS A 149 -3.71 24.62 5.09
CA CYS A 149 -2.62 24.66 4.13
C CYS A 149 -2.36 26.06 3.55
N ASP A 150 -1.08 26.33 3.32
CA ASP A 150 -0.64 27.52 2.62
C ASP A 150 -1.21 27.55 1.20
N GLU A 151 -1.55 28.73 0.69
CA GLU A 151 -2.15 28.93 -0.64
C GLU A 151 -1.39 28.23 -1.78
N ILE A 152 -0.07 28.10 -1.65
CA ILE A 152 0.82 27.46 -2.63
C ILE A 152 0.69 25.93 -2.61
N GLU A 153 0.33 25.35 -1.47
CA GLU A 153 0.27 23.91 -1.22
C GLU A 153 -1.17 23.37 -1.08
N LYS A 154 -2.19 24.23 -1.20
CA LYS A 154 -3.61 23.84 -1.15
C LYS A 154 -3.92 22.66 -2.06
N SER A 155 -3.30 22.61 -3.25
CA SER A 155 -3.46 21.49 -4.19
C SER A 155 -2.86 20.20 -3.69
N SER A 156 -1.79 20.21 -2.89
CA SER A 156 -1.22 18.99 -2.31
C SER A 156 -2.13 18.45 -1.21
N CYS A 157 -2.55 19.31 -0.28
CA CYS A 157 -3.33 18.89 0.88
C CYS A 157 -4.70 18.30 0.53
N LEU A 158 -5.37 18.83 -0.50
CA LEU A 158 -6.62 18.22 -0.98
C LEU A 158 -6.38 16.83 -1.57
N CYS A 159 -5.21 16.58 -2.18
CA CYS A 159 -4.90 15.30 -2.79
C CYS A 159 -4.74 14.19 -1.75
N ASP A 160 -4.19 14.49 -0.58
CA ASP A 160 -3.95 13.48 0.46
C ASP A 160 -5.29 12.92 0.98
N THR A 161 -6.25 13.80 1.28
CA THR A 161 -7.61 13.37 1.66
C THR A 161 -8.31 12.60 0.54
N PHE A 162 -8.19 13.00 -0.71
CA PHE A 162 -8.82 12.28 -1.84
C PHE A 162 -8.17 10.91 -2.07
N THR A 163 -6.85 10.82 -1.91
CA THR A 163 -6.10 9.57 -1.98
C THR A 163 -6.51 8.63 -0.86
N GLU A 164 -6.69 9.14 0.36
CA GLU A 164 -7.17 8.31 1.47
C GLU A 164 -8.61 7.84 1.24
N TYR A 165 -9.50 8.69 0.71
CA TYR A 165 -10.85 8.27 0.36
C TYR A 165 -10.88 7.19 -0.74
N SER A 166 -10.04 7.33 -1.77
CA SER A 166 -9.92 6.30 -2.82
C SER A 166 -9.41 4.98 -2.25
N ARG A 167 -8.38 5.00 -1.39
CA ARG A 167 -7.86 3.80 -0.71
C ARG A 167 -8.92 3.10 0.13
N GLN A 168 -9.71 3.84 0.89
CA GLN A 168 -10.76 3.27 1.74
C GLN A 168 -11.90 2.67 0.90
N CYS A 169 -12.20 3.28 -0.24
CA CYS A 169 -13.13 2.72 -1.22
C CYS A 169 -12.59 1.40 -1.82
N ALA A 170 -11.33 1.37 -2.27
CA ALA A 170 -10.70 0.15 -2.79
C ALA A 170 -10.68 -0.97 -1.74
N HIS A 171 -10.33 -0.64 -0.50
CA HIS A 171 -10.33 -1.56 0.63
C HIS A 171 -11.72 -2.15 0.91
N ALA A 172 -12.78 -1.33 0.79
CA ALA A 172 -14.16 -1.77 0.92
C ALA A 172 -14.69 -2.56 -0.31
N GLY A 173 -13.88 -2.73 -1.37
CA GLY A 173 -14.23 -3.46 -2.58
C GLY A 173 -14.99 -2.64 -3.63
N GLY A 174 -14.96 -1.31 -3.52
CA GLY A 174 -15.56 -0.41 -4.52
C GLY A 174 -14.79 -0.37 -5.83
N GLN A 175 -15.48 -0.09 -6.93
CA GLN A 175 -14.82 0.13 -8.21
C GLN A 175 -14.44 1.61 -8.34
N LEU A 176 -13.14 1.85 -8.53
CA LEU A 176 -12.61 3.19 -8.72
C LEU A 176 -12.43 3.48 -10.21
N GLN A 177 -12.89 4.66 -10.61
CA GLN A 177 -12.43 5.28 -11.85
C GLN A 177 -11.25 6.19 -11.51
N ASN A 178 -10.41 6.49 -12.51
CA ASN A 178 -9.31 7.42 -12.30
C ASN A 178 -9.87 8.84 -12.04
N TRP A 179 -9.68 9.33 -10.81
CA TRP A 179 -10.10 10.67 -10.39
C TRP A 179 -9.01 11.71 -10.58
N ARG A 180 -7.75 11.29 -10.79
CA ARG A 180 -6.62 12.18 -11.05
C ARG A 180 -6.62 12.65 -12.50
N SER A 181 -6.19 13.88 -12.72
CA SER A 181 -5.98 14.48 -14.04
C SER A 181 -4.70 15.32 -14.06
N PRO A 182 -4.25 15.79 -15.23
CA PRO A 182 -3.11 16.72 -15.31
C PRO A 182 -3.29 17.99 -14.45
N GLU A 183 -4.54 18.38 -14.19
CA GLU A 183 -4.92 19.57 -13.40
C GLU A 183 -5.31 19.23 -11.96
N LEU A 184 -5.60 17.97 -11.64
CA LEU A 184 -6.03 17.51 -10.32
C LEU A 184 -5.17 16.34 -9.85
N CYS A 185 -4.26 16.62 -8.92
CA CYS A 185 -3.41 15.62 -8.26
C CYS A 185 -2.63 14.73 -9.25
N PRO A 186 -1.90 15.31 -10.22
CA PRO A 186 -1.23 14.55 -11.26
C PRO A 186 -0.19 13.59 -10.69
N MET A 187 -0.19 12.35 -11.17
CA MET A 187 0.81 11.34 -10.83
C MET A 187 1.63 10.99 -12.06
N THR A 188 2.93 10.88 -11.88
CA THR A 188 3.86 10.46 -12.94
C THR A 188 4.55 9.18 -12.54
N CYS A 189 4.62 8.24 -13.49
CA CYS A 189 5.28 6.96 -13.32
C CYS A 189 6.51 6.90 -14.23
N SER A 190 7.57 6.28 -13.76
CA SER A 190 8.80 6.05 -14.51
C SER A 190 8.85 4.62 -15.07
N SER A 191 9.90 4.31 -15.84
CA SER A 191 10.21 2.93 -16.23
C SER A 191 9.11 2.19 -17.02
N GLY A 192 8.31 2.93 -17.80
CA GLY A 192 7.23 2.38 -18.62
C GLY A 192 5.97 1.98 -17.84
N MET A 193 5.90 2.29 -16.54
CA MET A 193 4.72 2.05 -15.71
C MET A 193 3.63 3.08 -15.96
N GLN A 194 2.40 2.73 -15.59
CA GLN A 194 1.23 3.59 -15.63
C GLN A 194 0.56 3.62 -14.26
N TYR A 195 0.06 4.80 -13.88
CA TYR A 195 -0.64 4.96 -12.62
C TYR A 195 -2.02 4.30 -12.69
N GLN A 196 -2.40 3.59 -11.63
CA GLN A 196 -3.72 3.01 -11.45
C GLN A 196 -4.17 3.25 -10.00
N GLU A 197 -5.46 3.56 -9.81
CA GLU A 197 -6.07 3.69 -8.48
C GLU A 197 -6.24 2.35 -7.77
N CYS A 198 -6.28 1.25 -8.53
CA CYS A 198 -6.52 -0.09 -8.05
C CYS A 198 -5.76 -1.09 -8.93
N GLY A 199 -4.50 -1.33 -8.60
CA GLY A 199 -3.66 -2.37 -9.21
C GLY A 199 -3.31 -3.48 -8.21
N SER A 200 -3.02 -4.68 -8.69
CA SER A 200 -2.57 -5.77 -7.82
C SER A 200 -1.20 -5.41 -7.21
N PRO A 201 -1.06 -5.40 -5.87
CA PRO A 201 0.23 -5.14 -5.23
C PRO A 201 1.25 -6.27 -5.48
N CYS A 202 0.78 -7.44 -5.91
CA CYS A 202 1.62 -8.56 -6.33
C CYS A 202 1.98 -8.42 -7.81
N ALA A 203 3.01 -7.62 -8.11
CA ALA A 203 3.46 -7.40 -9.48
C ALA A 203 3.87 -8.72 -10.18
N ASN A 204 3.37 -8.92 -11.40
CA ASN A 204 3.88 -9.96 -12.30
C ASN A 204 5.30 -9.57 -12.73
N THR A 205 6.25 -10.50 -12.58
CA THR A 205 7.66 -10.28 -12.94
C THR A 205 8.12 -11.28 -13.99
N CYS A 206 9.31 -11.08 -14.55
CA CYS A 206 9.89 -12.04 -15.48
C CYS A 206 10.13 -13.43 -14.85
N THR A 207 10.45 -13.48 -13.55
CA THR A 207 10.62 -14.76 -12.84
C THR A 207 9.30 -15.36 -12.34
N ASN A 208 8.24 -14.56 -12.22
CA ASN A 208 6.92 -14.98 -11.76
C ASN A 208 5.80 -14.20 -12.46
N SER A 209 5.42 -14.67 -13.65
CA SER A 209 4.48 -13.99 -14.55
C SER A 209 3.03 -14.02 -14.09
N GLU A 210 2.67 -14.95 -13.19
CA GLU A 210 1.29 -15.18 -12.75
C GLU A 210 1.07 -14.79 -11.27
N ARG A 211 2.02 -14.04 -10.68
CA ARG A 211 2.01 -13.68 -9.24
C ARG A 211 0.71 -12.99 -8.80
N SER A 212 0.18 -12.12 -9.64
CA SER A 212 -1.04 -11.36 -9.35
C SER A 212 -2.30 -12.23 -9.23
N HIS A 213 -2.33 -13.41 -9.87
CA HIS A 213 -3.49 -14.31 -9.84
C HIS A 213 -3.74 -14.99 -8.49
N VAL A 214 -2.69 -15.10 -7.68
CA VAL A 214 -2.74 -15.69 -6.33
C VAL A 214 -2.57 -14.64 -5.22
N CYS A 215 -2.72 -13.36 -5.57
CA CYS A 215 -2.61 -12.27 -4.61
C CYS A 215 -3.86 -12.23 -3.72
N GLU A 216 -3.69 -12.46 -2.42
CA GLU A 216 -4.80 -12.42 -1.45
C GLU A 216 -5.10 -11.01 -0.95
N ASP A 217 -4.20 -10.05 -1.19
CA ASP A 217 -4.38 -8.66 -0.81
C ASP A 217 -5.30 -7.90 -1.77
N HIS A 218 -6.02 -6.92 -1.22
CA HIS A 218 -6.77 -5.95 -2.01
C HIS A 218 -5.84 -5.12 -2.90
N CYS A 219 -6.41 -4.55 -3.96
CA CYS A 219 -5.67 -3.67 -4.85
C CYS A 219 -5.22 -2.40 -4.13
N VAL A 220 -4.12 -1.82 -4.59
CA VAL A 220 -3.57 -0.57 -4.06
C VAL A 220 -3.36 0.44 -5.19
N ASP A 221 -3.23 1.71 -4.85
CA ASP A 221 -2.93 2.75 -5.81
C ASP A 221 -1.42 2.89 -6.06
N GLY A 222 -1.03 3.24 -7.29
CA GLY A 222 0.37 3.49 -7.64
C GLY A 222 0.74 3.15 -9.07
N CYS A 223 2.04 2.97 -9.31
CA CYS A 223 2.60 2.72 -10.64
C CYS A 223 2.74 1.22 -10.93
N PHE A 224 2.05 0.74 -11.97
CA PHE A 224 2.03 -0.66 -12.35
C PHE A 224 2.41 -0.84 -13.82
N CYS A 225 2.85 -2.05 -14.18
CA CYS A 225 3.06 -2.38 -15.58
C CYS A 225 1.72 -2.46 -16.34
N PRO A 226 1.63 -1.86 -17.54
CA PRO A 226 0.40 -1.92 -18.34
C PRO A 226 0.09 -3.35 -18.79
N PRO A 227 -1.17 -3.63 -19.17
CA PRO A 227 -1.58 -4.95 -19.67
C PRO A 227 -0.68 -5.44 -20.82
N GLY A 228 -0.28 -6.71 -20.76
CA GLY A 228 0.65 -7.32 -21.73
C GLY A 228 2.13 -7.10 -21.43
N THR A 229 2.47 -6.49 -20.29
CA THR A 229 3.86 -6.33 -19.83
C THR A 229 4.04 -6.83 -18.40
N VAL A 230 5.28 -7.17 -18.03
CA VAL A 230 5.70 -7.60 -16.69
C VAL A 230 6.88 -6.76 -16.22
N LEU A 231 7.12 -6.72 -14.92
CA LEU A 231 8.28 -6.06 -14.35
C LEU A 231 9.53 -6.90 -14.59
N ASP A 232 10.53 -6.34 -15.29
CA ASP A 232 11.84 -6.97 -15.39
C ASP A 232 12.54 -6.93 -14.03
N ASP A 233 12.54 -8.03 -13.31
CA ASP A 233 13.21 -8.21 -12.01
C ASP A 233 14.63 -8.78 -12.15
N ILE A 234 15.12 -8.97 -13.38
CA ILE A 234 16.41 -9.60 -13.69
C ILE A 234 17.44 -8.56 -14.11
N ASN A 235 17.14 -7.75 -15.13
CA ASN A 235 18.09 -6.79 -15.71
C ASN A 235 17.79 -5.33 -15.36
N GLY A 236 16.66 -5.07 -14.70
CA GLY A 236 16.21 -3.70 -14.42
C GLY A 236 15.07 -3.68 -13.41
N ASN A 237 14.22 -2.66 -13.54
CA ASN A 237 12.92 -2.54 -12.86
C ASN A 237 11.96 -1.80 -13.82
N ALA A 238 12.01 -2.16 -15.10
CA ALA A 238 11.18 -1.54 -16.15
C ALA A 238 10.15 -2.54 -16.67
N CYS A 239 9.02 -2.01 -17.15
CA CYS A 239 7.99 -2.85 -17.73
C CYS A 239 8.37 -3.25 -19.16
N ILE A 240 8.43 -4.56 -19.40
CA ILE A 240 8.76 -5.13 -20.70
C ILE A 240 7.71 -6.18 -21.10
N PRO A 241 7.51 -6.44 -22.41
CA PRO A 241 6.70 -7.57 -22.85
C PRO A 241 7.25 -8.89 -22.29
N PHE A 242 6.38 -9.81 -21.92
CA PHE A 242 6.77 -11.08 -21.29
C PHE A 242 7.78 -11.85 -22.15
N GLU A 243 7.62 -11.84 -23.48
CA GLU A 243 8.50 -12.50 -24.43
C GLU A 243 9.94 -11.96 -24.43
N GLN A 244 10.15 -10.76 -23.89
CA GLN A 244 11.46 -10.12 -23.77
C GLN A 244 12.18 -10.46 -22.47
N CYS A 245 11.56 -11.23 -21.56
CA CYS A 245 12.17 -11.64 -20.31
C CYS A 245 13.38 -12.54 -20.52
N SER A 246 14.50 -12.18 -19.87
CA SER A 246 15.70 -13.01 -19.79
C SER A 246 15.48 -14.23 -18.91
N CYS A 247 16.20 -15.31 -19.18
CA CYS A 247 16.20 -16.51 -18.36
C CYS A 247 17.44 -16.53 -17.46
N MET A 248 17.28 -17.02 -16.24
CA MET A 248 18.40 -17.22 -15.31
C MET A 248 18.89 -18.66 -15.36
N TYR A 249 20.21 -18.85 -15.45
CA TYR A 249 20.83 -20.16 -15.30
C TYR A 249 22.19 -20.03 -14.62
N ASN A 250 22.41 -20.78 -13.53
CA ASN A 250 23.62 -20.72 -12.71
C ASN A 250 24.07 -19.30 -12.29
N GLY A 251 23.10 -18.40 -12.07
CA GLY A 251 23.37 -17.02 -11.66
C GLY A 251 23.69 -16.06 -12.80
N GLU A 252 23.69 -16.51 -14.06
CA GLU A 252 23.87 -15.66 -15.24
C GLU A 252 22.53 -15.44 -15.96
N SER A 253 22.34 -14.24 -16.51
CA SER A 253 21.17 -13.89 -17.32
C SER A 253 21.40 -14.16 -18.81
N TYR A 254 20.40 -14.77 -19.45
CA TYR A 254 20.41 -15.12 -20.87
C TYR A 254 19.29 -14.36 -21.57
N ALA A 255 19.62 -13.60 -22.61
CA ALA A 255 18.63 -12.89 -23.41
C ALA A 255 17.66 -13.86 -24.13
N PRO A 256 16.43 -13.43 -24.44
CA PRO A 256 15.51 -14.21 -25.25
C PRO A 256 16.16 -14.74 -26.54
N GLY A 257 15.93 -16.00 -26.86
CA GLY A 257 16.53 -16.70 -28.01
C GLY A 257 17.95 -17.24 -27.78
N MET A 258 18.63 -16.88 -26.69
CA MET A 258 19.90 -17.50 -26.33
C MET A 258 19.71 -18.97 -25.95
N THR A 259 20.71 -19.78 -26.27
CA THR A 259 20.69 -21.21 -25.97
C THR A 259 21.83 -21.57 -25.03
N TYR A 260 21.60 -22.55 -24.16
CA TYR A 260 22.68 -23.28 -23.51
C TYR A 260 22.52 -24.77 -23.85
N SER A 261 23.67 -25.45 -23.99
CA SER A 261 23.71 -26.86 -24.34
C SER A 261 24.44 -27.63 -23.24
N ALA A 262 23.75 -28.60 -22.66
CA ALA A 262 24.32 -29.64 -21.82
C ALA A 262 24.50 -30.94 -22.65
N PRO A 263 25.31 -31.91 -22.21
CA PRO A 263 25.64 -33.10 -23.02
C PRO A 263 24.44 -33.90 -23.55
N CYS A 264 23.29 -33.83 -22.89
CA CYS A 264 22.06 -34.54 -23.24
C CYS A 264 20.85 -33.63 -23.45
N ARG A 265 21.04 -32.30 -23.51
CA ARG A 265 19.92 -31.36 -23.51
C ARG A 265 20.31 -30.04 -24.18
N SER A 266 19.42 -29.51 -25.00
CA SER A 266 19.53 -28.15 -25.55
C SER A 266 18.34 -27.34 -25.08
N CYS A 267 18.58 -26.15 -24.55
CA CYS A 267 17.53 -25.26 -24.08
C CYS A 267 17.62 -23.91 -24.79
N ILE A 268 16.46 -23.33 -25.11
CA ILE A 268 16.32 -21.97 -25.60
C ILE A 268 15.54 -21.13 -24.60
N CYS A 269 16.05 -19.94 -24.32
CA CYS A 269 15.35 -18.99 -23.46
C CYS A 269 14.19 -18.35 -24.24
N SER A 270 12.98 -18.38 -23.66
CA SER A 270 11.83 -17.67 -24.19
C SER A 270 10.90 -17.28 -23.05
N GLY A 271 10.67 -15.98 -22.89
CA GLY A 271 9.75 -15.44 -21.88
C GLY A 271 10.13 -15.78 -20.45
N GLY A 272 11.41 -15.61 -20.08
CA GLY A 272 11.88 -15.97 -18.73
C GLY A 272 12.01 -17.46 -18.45
N GLU A 273 11.49 -18.32 -19.34
CA GLU A 273 11.47 -19.78 -19.18
C GLU A 273 12.43 -20.50 -20.13
N TRP A 274 12.97 -21.62 -19.64
CA TRP A 274 13.82 -22.51 -20.42
C TRP A 274 13.00 -23.56 -21.15
N ASN A 275 12.92 -23.42 -22.47
CA ASN A 275 12.32 -24.42 -23.34
C ASN A 275 13.40 -25.42 -23.76
N CYS A 276 13.39 -26.61 -23.15
CA CYS A 276 14.44 -27.62 -23.33
C CYS A 276 13.96 -28.82 -24.15
N ILE A 277 14.85 -29.32 -25.02
CA ILE A 277 14.72 -30.60 -25.71
C ILE A 277 15.83 -31.55 -25.27
N ASP A 278 15.48 -32.81 -25.06
CA ASP A 278 16.46 -33.84 -24.73
C ASP A 278 17.12 -34.36 -26.01
N LEU A 279 18.45 -34.49 -25.97
CA LEU A 279 19.28 -34.94 -27.07
C LEU A 279 19.80 -36.35 -26.81
N PRO A 280 19.99 -37.19 -27.85
CA PRO A 280 20.62 -38.50 -27.69
C PRO A 280 22.02 -38.36 -27.10
N CYS A 281 22.29 -39.05 -25.99
CA CYS A 281 23.59 -39.04 -25.35
C CYS A 281 23.98 -40.44 -24.84
N ARG A 282 25.29 -40.66 -24.66
CA ARG A 282 25.83 -41.94 -24.20
C ARG A 282 25.85 -41.99 -22.68
N GLY A 283 25.20 -43.00 -22.09
CA GLY A 283 25.39 -43.34 -20.68
C GLY A 283 26.54 -44.35 -20.52
N ILE A 284 27.42 -44.13 -19.55
CA ILE A 284 28.48 -45.09 -19.19
C ILE A 284 28.10 -45.73 -17.85
N CYS A 285 28.01 -47.05 -17.83
CA CYS A 285 27.88 -47.83 -16.60
C CYS A 285 29.26 -48.34 -16.19
N SER A 286 29.69 -48.02 -14.97
CA SER A 286 30.92 -48.55 -14.38
C SER A 286 30.62 -49.18 -13.02
N ILE A 287 31.23 -50.33 -12.76
CA ILE A 287 31.20 -51.00 -11.45
C ILE A 287 32.51 -50.62 -10.75
N GLN A 288 32.41 -50.12 -9.52
CA GLN A 288 33.55 -49.81 -8.65
C GLN A 288 33.68 -50.87 -7.55
#